data_AF-A0A2E2WWD0-F1
#
_entry.id   AF-A0A2E2WWD0-F1
#
_cell.length_a   1.000
_cell.length_b   1.000
_cell.length_c   1.000
_cell.angle_alpha   90.00
_cell.angle_beta   90.00
_cell.angle_gamma   90.00
#
_symmetry.space_group_name_H-M   'P 1'
#
loop_
_entity.id
_entity.type
_entity.pdbx_description
1 polymer ?
#
loop_
_entity_poly.entity_id
_entity_poly.type
_entity_poly.pdbx_seq_one_letter_code
_entity_poly.pdbx_strand_id
1 'polypeptide(L)'
;MNCAKIKNKILHLIFSALIFFIFSCSNNKYKSDIIPGWYINPKNNDNNFLYGIGSGYSNIEAKNNALLDASHRLSSIIFGKTNIINKENNYDISQELYQDITSETLSLTFNNYQITNSIKIGEIIYNEISINKNEFYQNCIKIITDLDQEIRNLDLITKQSNSITRLNNLAKIKNNITEIKKLSNIVKYDYDKIYYSKLANEYLAIKENIEFYIYSDITDFKQLITKFLNQQNFKIARNRSKKNKRNQIEVTIKTSNIYNYIYNNHIINYKIAITLSNNNNKLSNNIINVTGSSPISKNLAKRAAIYEFEQKLKGDYILKLLNIM
;
A
#
# COMPACT_ATOMS: atom_id res chain seq x y z
N MET A 1 27.37 -79.12 46.85
CA MET A 1 26.72 -77.80 47.02
C MET A 1 27.27 -76.83 45.97
N ASN A 2 26.55 -76.69 44.86
CA ASN A 2 27.00 -76.05 43.61
C ASN A 2 26.18 -74.76 43.29
N CYS A 3 25.85 -73.94 44.29
CA CYS A 3 25.08 -72.71 44.07
C CYS A 3 25.93 -71.42 43.97
N ALA A 4 27.19 -71.41 44.42
CA ALA A 4 28.00 -70.19 44.44
C ALA A 4 28.68 -69.87 43.10
N LYS A 5 29.05 -70.88 42.28
CA LYS A 5 29.76 -70.67 41.00
C LYS A 5 28.87 -70.16 39.86
N ILE A 6 27.55 -70.29 39.96
CA ILE A 6 26.60 -69.88 38.90
C ILE A 6 26.32 -68.37 38.98
N LYS A 7 26.30 -67.76 40.17
CA LYS A 7 26.05 -66.32 40.32
C LYS A 7 27.14 -65.43 39.72
N ASN A 8 28.42 -65.81 39.83
CA ASN A 8 29.53 -65.02 39.23
C ASN A 8 29.58 -65.10 37.71
N LYS A 9 29.12 -66.19 37.09
CA LYS A 9 29.06 -66.28 35.62
C LYS A 9 27.92 -65.46 35.02
N ILE A 10 26.78 -65.37 35.71
CA ILE A 10 25.63 -64.55 35.27
C ILE A 10 25.95 -63.05 35.43
N LEU A 11 26.66 -62.65 36.50
CA LEU A 11 27.06 -61.27 36.70
C LEU A 11 28.05 -60.77 35.62
N HIS A 12 29.01 -61.62 35.19
CA HIS A 12 29.92 -61.29 34.09
C HIS A 12 29.22 -61.25 32.72
N LEU A 13 28.18 -62.07 32.51
CA LEU A 13 27.39 -62.04 31.27
C LEU A 13 26.53 -60.77 31.16
N ILE A 14 25.99 -60.27 32.27
CA ILE A 14 25.24 -58.99 32.31
C ILE A 14 26.18 -57.80 32.13
N PHE A 15 27.39 -57.83 32.71
CA PHE A 15 28.37 -56.75 32.54
C PHE A 15 28.98 -56.72 31.12
N SER A 16 29.12 -57.88 30.46
CA SER A 16 29.56 -57.97 29.06
C SER A 16 28.51 -57.51 28.06
N ALA A 17 27.21 -57.66 28.37
CA ALA A 17 26.13 -57.20 27.51
C ALA A 17 25.90 -55.67 27.57
N LEU A 18 26.25 -55.04 28.71
CA LEU A 18 26.10 -53.59 28.89
C LEU A 18 27.16 -52.76 28.12
N ILE A 19 28.33 -53.35 27.84
CA ILE A 19 29.44 -52.67 27.15
C ILE A 19 29.22 -52.62 25.63
N PHE A 20 28.33 -53.45 25.07
CA PHE A 20 28.04 -53.45 23.63
C PHE A 20 27.02 -52.39 23.18
N PHE A 21 26.40 -51.63 24.08
CA PHE A 21 25.42 -50.60 23.72
C PHE A 21 26.00 -49.19 23.53
N ILE A 22 27.31 -48.99 23.72
CA ILE A 22 27.92 -47.64 23.70
C ILE A 22 28.69 -47.31 22.41
N PHE A 23 28.73 -48.22 21.42
CA PHE A 23 29.39 -48.01 20.13
C PHE A 23 28.42 -47.91 18.94
N SER A 24 27.23 -47.35 19.15
CA SER A 24 26.44 -46.81 18.05
C SER A 24 26.95 -45.40 17.74
N CYS A 25 28.14 -45.30 17.16
CA CYS A 25 28.56 -44.11 16.44
C CYS A 25 27.63 -43.97 15.24
N SER A 26 26.59 -43.15 15.40
CA SER A 26 25.84 -42.64 14.27
C SER A 26 26.85 -41.91 13.37
N ASN A 27 27.12 -42.51 12.21
CA ASN A 27 27.61 -41.77 11.06
C ASN A 27 26.47 -40.82 10.64
N ASN A 28 26.28 -39.75 11.40
CA ASN A 28 25.65 -38.55 10.89
C ASN A 28 26.58 -38.08 9.77
N LYS A 29 26.26 -38.52 8.55
CA LYS A 29 26.64 -37.79 7.36
C LYS A 29 26.09 -36.39 7.58
N TYR A 30 26.92 -35.49 8.11
CA TYR A 30 26.69 -34.06 8.03
C TYR A 30 26.43 -33.81 6.55
N LYS A 31 25.15 -33.60 6.18
CA LYS A 31 24.83 -32.95 4.92
C LYS A 31 25.61 -31.67 4.99
N SER A 32 26.70 -31.60 4.22
CA SER A 32 27.56 -30.45 4.19
C SER A 32 26.69 -29.20 4.03
N ASP A 33 26.89 -28.18 4.88
CA ASP A 33 26.23 -26.87 4.83
C ASP A 33 26.66 -26.05 3.59
N ILE A 34 26.83 -26.73 2.46
CA ILE A 34 27.29 -26.18 1.21
C ILE A 34 26.08 -25.57 0.52
N ILE A 35 26.07 -24.25 0.46
CA ILE A 35 25.09 -23.45 -0.28
C ILE A 35 24.97 -24.03 -1.70
N PRO A 36 23.75 -24.18 -2.24
CA PRO A 36 23.57 -24.83 -3.53
C PRO A 36 24.29 -24.07 -4.64
N GLY A 37 24.91 -24.81 -5.57
CA GLY A 37 25.66 -24.19 -6.67
C GLY A 37 24.81 -23.25 -7.54
N TRP A 38 23.52 -23.56 -7.72
CA TRP A 38 22.57 -22.71 -8.45
C TRP A 38 22.19 -21.43 -7.68
N TYR A 39 22.41 -21.36 -6.36
CA TYR A 39 22.18 -20.14 -5.59
C TYR A 39 23.41 -19.22 -5.64
N ILE A 40 24.62 -19.80 -5.69
CA ILE A 40 25.88 -19.06 -5.85
C ILE A 40 26.02 -18.55 -7.28
N ASN A 41 25.70 -19.40 -8.26
CA ASN A 41 25.73 -19.08 -9.69
C ASN A 41 24.32 -19.21 -10.27
N PRO A 42 23.44 -18.21 -10.03
CA PRO A 42 22.08 -18.23 -10.50
C PRO A 42 22.00 -18.30 -12.02
N LYS A 43 20.99 -19.00 -12.52
CA LYS A 43 20.69 -19.04 -13.95
C LYS A 43 20.51 -17.62 -14.49
N ASN A 44 21.10 -17.37 -15.64
CA ASN A 44 20.88 -16.13 -16.38
C ASN A 44 19.49 -16.15 -17.02
N ASN A 45 18.91 -14.96 -17.15
CA ASN A 45 17.65 -14.79 -17.87
C ASN A 45 17.84 -15.13 -19.34
N ASP A 46 16.89 -15.86 -19.91
CA ASP A 46 16.89 -16.24 -21.33
C ASP A 46 15.71 -15.60 -22.08
N ASN A 47 15.46 -15.97 -23.33
CA ASN A 47 14.37 -15.34 -24.11
C ASN A 47 12.97 -15.68 -23.57
N ASN A 48 12.81 -16.82 -22.91
CA ASN A 48 11.53 -17.38 -22.48
C ASN A 48 11.28 -17.17 -20.98
N PHE A 49 12.33 -17.17 -20.18
CA PHE A 49 12.23 -17.18 -18.72
C PHE A 49 13.03 -16.05 -18.07
N LEU A 50 12.44 -15.52 -17.00
CA LEU A 50 13.07 -14.70 -15.99
C LEU A 50 13.30 -15.58 -14.76
N TYR A 51 14.52 -15.58 -14.23
CA TYR A 51 14.88 -16.33 -13.03
C TYR A 51 15.13 -15.40 -11.86
N GLY A 52 14.87 -15.89 -10.66
CA GLY A 52 15.19 -15.22 -9.41
C GLY A 52 15.57 -16.23 -8.34
N ILE A 53 16.44 -15.82 -7.43
CA ILE A 53 16.86 -16.62 -6.28
C ILE A 53 16.58 -15.88 -4.98
N GLY A 54 16.24 -16.63 -3.93
CA GLY A 54 15.96 -16.05 -2.62
C GLY A 54 16.14 -17.06 -1.50
N SER A 55 16.46 -16.56 -0.32
CA SER A 55 16.57 -17.37 0.88
C SER A 55 15.77 -16.78 2.04
N GLY A 56 15.42 -17.60 3.03
CA GLY A 56 14.67 -17.16 4.20
C GLY A 56 14.48 -18.29 5.20
N TYR A 57 13.99 -17.96 6.39
CA TYR A 57 13.70 -18.93 7.46
C TYR A 57 12.36 -19.63 7.25
N SER A 58 11.58 -19.21 6.25
CA SER A 58 10.35 -19.87 5.82
C SER A 58 10.26 -19.96 4.30
N ASN A 59 9.46 -20.90 3.80
CA ASN A 59 9.18 -21.02 2.37
C ASN A 59 8.59 -19.73 1.78
N ILE A 60 7.73 -19.04 2.54
CA ILE A 60 7.09 -17.79 2.11
C ILE A 60 8.14 -16.69 1.95
N GLU A 61 9.03 -16.54 2.93
CA GLU A 61 10.10 -15.56 2.91
C GLU A 61 11.09 -15.83 1.76
N ALA A 62 11.59 -17.06 1.64
CA ALA A 62 12.50 -17.44 0.57
C ALA A 62 11.88 -17.22 -0.82
N LYS A 63 10.59 -17.54 -0.99
CA LYS A 63 9.83 -17.28 -2.21
C LYS A 63 9.70 -15.78 -2.50
N ASN A 64 9.34 -14.97 -1.51
CA ASN A 64 9.18 -13.52 -1.69
C ASN A 64 10.52 -12.87 -2.05
N ASN A 65 11.62 -13.30 -1.43
CA ASN A 65 12.96 -12.83 -1.77
C ASN A 65 13.37 -13.24 -3.20
N ALA A 66 12.98 -14.43 -3.65
CA ALA A 66 13.24 -14.88 -5.03
C ALA A 66 12.43 -14.07 -6.06
N LEU A 67 11.18 -13.74 -5.75
CA LEU A 67 10.33 -12.87 -6.58
C LEU A 67 10.89 -11.45 -6.64
N LEU A 68 11.40 -10.95 -5.52
CA LEU A 68 12.07 -9.65 -5.46
C LEU A 68 13.32 -9.64 -6.35
N ASP A 69 14.21 -10.63 -6.23
CA ASP A 69 15.40 -10.74 -7.10
C ASP A 69 15.02 -10.79 -8.59
N ALA A 70 14.00 -11.58 -8.96
CA ALA A 70 13.48 -11.58 -10.34
C ALA A 70 13.00 -10.19 -10.79
N SER A 71 12.28 -9.47 -9.94
CA SER A 71 11.80 -8.10 -10.25
C SER A 71 12.96 -7.12 -10.47
N HIS A 72 13.99 -7.20 -9.63
CA HIS A 72 15.19 -6.38 -9.76
C HIS A 72 15.91 -6.66 -11.08
N ARG A 73 16.12 -7.92 -11.42
CA ARG A 73 16.74 -8.32 -12.69
C ARG A 73 15.96 -7.84 -13.91
N LEU A 74 14.63 -7.94 -13.87
CA LEU A 74 13.77 -7.42 -14.94
C LEU A 74 13.88 -5.90 -15.05
N SER A 75 13.83 -5.20 -13.92
CA SER A 75 13.98 -3.74 -13.86
C SER A 75 15.31 -3.30 -14.47
N SER A 76 16.42 -3.95 -14.12
CA SER A 76 17.73 -3.66 -14.71
C SER A 76 17.77 -3.88 -16.22
N ILE A 77 17.09 -4.89 -16.75
CA ILE A 77 17.00 -5.12 -18.20
C ILE A 77 16.22 -3.99 -18.88
N ILE A 78 15.12 -3.56 -18.29
CA ILE A 78 14.28 -2.48 -18.84
C ILE A 78 15.06 -1.16 -18.79
N PHE A 79 15.60 -0.78 -17.64
CA PHE A 79 16.33 0.47 -17.46
C PHE A 79 17.65 0.53 -18.24
N GLY A 80 18.36 -0.60 -18.32
CA GLY A 80 19.55 -0.72 -19.18
C GLY A 80 19.22 -0.46 -20.64
N LYS A 81 18.08 -0.98 -21.14
CA LYS A 81 17.60 -0.73 -22.50
C LYS A 81 17.12 0.71 -22.71
N THR A 82 16.42 1.32 -21.75
CA THR A 82 15.93 2.70 -21.88
C THR A 82 17.07 3.72 -21.85
N ASN A 83 18.11 3.51 -21.03
CA ASN A 83 19.28 4.39 -21.01
C ASN A 83 20.06 4.37 -22.34
N ILE A 84 20.05 3.24 -23.06
CA ILE A 84 20.65 3.13 -24.39
C ILE A 84 19.82 3.90 -25.42
N ILE A 85 18.49 3.79 -25.39
CA ILE A 85 17.59 4.50 -26.32
C ILE A 85 17.58 6.02 -26.08
N ASN A 86 17.67 6.47 -24.81
CA ASN A 86 17.61 7.89 -24.46
C ASN A 86 18.93 8.65 -24.69
N LYS A 87 20.08 7.96 -24.81
CA LYS A 87 21.34 8.60 -25.21
C LYS A 87 21.37 9.02 -26.69
N GLU A 88 20.37 8.63 -27.49
CA GLU A 88 20.27 8.99 -28.90
C GLU A 88 19.27 10.13 -29.20
N ASN A 89 18.46 10.59 -28.23
CA ASN A 89 17.45 11.63 -28.46
C ASN A 89 17.69 12.87 -27.56
N ASN A 90 18.52 13.79 -28.04
CA ASN A 90 18.62 15.16 -27.52
C ASN A 90 17.32 15.92 -27.85
N TYR A 91 16.50 16.31 -26.87
CA TYR A 91 15.81 17.62 -26.76
C TYR A 91 14.95 17.63 -25.47
N ASP A 92 15.07 18.72 -24.72
CA ASP A 92 14.64 18.92 -23.33
C ASP A 92 13.12 18.84 -23.05
N ILE A 93 12.80 18.73 -21.74
CA ILE A 93 11.49 18.65 -21.05
C ILE A 93 11.05 17.21 -20.68
N SER A 94 11.97 16.37 -20.20
CA SER A 94 11.60 15.06 -19.63
C SER A 94 12.33 14.68 -18.33
N GLN A 95 13.26 15.51 -17.85
CA GLN A 95 14.12 15.18 -16.70
C GLN A 95 13.39 15.03 -15.35
N GLU A 96 12.31 15.78 -15.11
CA GLU A 96 11.58 15.72 -13.83
C GLU A 96 10.78 14.41 -13.64
N LEU A 97 10.25 13.84 -14.72
CA LEU A 97 9.54 12.55 -14.67
C LEU A 97 10.49 11.35 -14.59
N TYR A 98 11.74 11.50 -15.04
CA TYR A 98 12.71 10.40 -15.11
C TYR A 98 13.44 10.15 -13.77
N GLN A 99 13.62 11.15 -12.92
CA GLN A 99 14.25 10.94 -11.61
C GLN A 99 13.36 10.11 -10.66
N ASP A 100 12.04 10.35 -10.65
CA ASP A 100 11.10 9.60 -9.81
C ASP A 100 11.05 8.10 -10.15
N ILE A 101 11.23 7.73 -11.43
CA ILE A 101 11.17 6.34 -11.89
C ILE A 101 12.43 5.54 -11.51
N THR A 102 13.57 6.20 -11.26
CA THR A 102 14.85 5.50 -11.03
C THR A 102 15.08 4.98 -9.61
N SER A 103 14.30 5.43 -8.61
CA SER A 103 14.53 5.03 -7.21
C SER A 103 13.50 4.05 -6.64
N GLU A 104 12.34 3.89 -7.28
CA GLU A 104 11.38 2.86 -6.90
C GLU A 104 11.70 1.56 -7.64
N THR A 105 12.25 0.58 -6.93
CA THR A 105 12.22 -0.82 -7.37
C THR A 105 10.79 -1.15 -7.77
N LEU A 106 10.55 -1.42 -9.06
CA LEU A 106 9.23 -1.76 -9.57
C LEU A 106 8.70 -2.95 -8.75
N SER A 107 7.72 -2.71 -7.88
CA SER A 107 7.02 -3.77 -7.18
C SER A 107 6.11 -4.47 -8.19
N LEU A 108 6.64 -5.51 -8.84
CA LEU A 108 5.92 -6.32 -9.82
C LEU A 108 5.40 -7.57 -9.14
N THR A 109 4.13 -7.88 -9.40
CA THR A 109 3.53 -9.14 -8.98
C THR A 109 3.64 -10.15 -10.11
N PHE A 110 4.37 -11.24 -9.88
CA PHE A 110 4.42 -12.36 -10.81
C PHE A 110 3.42 -13.42 -10.34
N ASN A 111 2.39 -13.68 -11.16
CA ASN A 111 1.37 -14.69 -10.84
C ASN A 111 1.70 -16.05 -11.46
N ASN A 112 2.59 -16.08 -12.45
CA ASN A 112 2.94 -17.27 -13.24
C ASN A 112 4.36 -17.80 -12.94
N TYR A 113 4.79 -17.67 -11.68
CA TYR A 113 6.08 -18.19 -11.26
C TYR A 113 5.99 -19.70 -10.94
N GLN A 114 7.10 -20.40 -11.10
CA GLN A 114 7.29 -21.78 -10.67
C GLN A 114 8.55 -21.87 -9.81
N ILE A 115 8.52 -22.65 -8.74
CA ILE A 115 9.73 -22.96 -7.96
C ILE A 115 10.47 -24.07 -8.71
N THR A 116 11.59 -23.74 -9.33
CA THR A 116 12.41 -24.69 -10.10
C THR A 116 13.37 -25.46 -9.22
N ASN A 117 13.85 -24.85 -8.14
CA ASN A 117 14.66 -25.50 -7.11
C ASN A 117 14.24 -25.02 -5.73
N SER A 118 14.28 -25.93 -4.75
CA SER A 118 14.10 -25.61 -3.33
C SER A 118 14.91 -26.56 -2.47
N ILE A 119 15.63 -26.03 -1.50
CA ILE A 119 16.41 -26.83 -0.55
C ILE A 119 16.53 -26.13 0.80
N LYS A 120 16.40 -26.89 1.88
CA LYS A 120 16.65 -26.43 3.25
C LYS A 120 18.05 -26.88 3.69
N ILE A 121 18.87 -25.94 4.16
CA ILE A 121 20.20 -26.17 4.75
C ILE A 121 20.22 -25.47 6.11
N GLY A 122 20.47 -26.23 7.18
CA GLY A 122 20.21 -25.74 8.54
C GLY A 122 18.75 -25.28 8.67
N GLU A 123 18.53 -24.04 9.12
CA GLU A 123 17.21 -23.40 9.19
C GLU A 123 16.87 -22.53 7.97
N ILE A 124 17.77 -22.42 7.00
CA ILE A 124 17.59 -21.53 5.84
C ILE A 124 17.05 -22.34 4.67
N ILE A 125 15.98 -21.85 4.07
CA ILE A 125 15.40 -22.34 2.84
C ILE A 125 15.91 -21.47 1.70
N TYR A 126 16.39 -22.10 0.64
CA TYR A 126 16.82 -21.47 -0.60
C TYR A 126 15.84 -21.87 -1.70
N ASN A 127 15.37 -20.89 -2.47
CA ASN A 127 14.49 -21.10 -3.62
C ASN A 127 15.09 -20.48 -4.89
N GLU A 128 14.95 -21.19 -6.00
CA GLU A 128 15.04 -20.64 -7.36
C GLU A 128 13.64 -20.64 -7.94
N ILE A 129 13.27 -19.55 -8.60
CA ILE A 129 12.02 -19.46 -9.35
C ILE A 129 12.30 -19.21 -10.83
N SER A 130 11.38 -19.66 -11.68
CA SER A 130 11.27 -19.26 -13.07
C SER A 130 9.92 -18.59 -13.32
N ILE A 131 9.91 -17.59 -14.19
CA ILE A 131 8.72 -16.86 -14.63
C ILE A 131 8.70 -16.88 -16.15
N ASN A 132 7.59 -17.36 -16.74
CA ASN A 132 7.43 -17.34 -18.20
C ASN A 132 7.20 -15.89 -18.67
N LYS A 133 8.11 -15.38 -19.49
CA LYS A 133 8.09 -13.99 -19.98
C LYS A 133 6.89 -13.71 -20.88
N ASN A 134 6.56 -14.64 -21.78
CA ASN A 134 5.45 -14.43 -22.71
C ASN A 134 4.12 -14.32 -21.94
N GLU A 135 3.85 -15.28 -21.06
CA GLU A 135 2.64 -15.24 -20.23
C GLU A 135 2.59 -14.01 -19.32
N PHE A 136 3.73 -13.62 -18.73
CA PHE A 136 3.83 -12.39 -17.95
C PHE A 136 3.49 -11.15 -18.80
N TYR A 137 4.05 -11.03 -20.01
CA TYR A 137 3.74 -9.91 -20.91
C TYR A 137 2.28 -9.89 -21.37
N GLN A 138 1.70 -11.05 -21.68
CA GLN A 138 0.28 -11.13 -22.01
C GLN A 138 -0.60 -10.71 -20.84
N ASN A 139 -0.24 -11.09 -19.61
CA ASN A 139 -0.93 -10.63 -18.41
C ASN A 139 -0.80 -9.12 -18.21
N CYS A 140 0.38 -8.53 -18.43
CA CYS A 140 0.56 -7.07 -18.38
C CYS A 140 -0.32 -6.35 -19.42
N ILE A 141 -0.35 -6.84 -20.67
CA ILE A 141 -1.21 -6.27 -21.73
C ILE A 141 -2.67 -6.36 -21.33
N LYS A 142 -3.12 -7.50 -20.80
CA LYS A 142 -4.49 -7.68 -20.32
C LYS A 142 -4.84 -6.67 -19.21
N ILE A 143 -3.96 -6.50 -18.23
CA ILE A 143 -4.16 -5.51 -17.15
C ILE A 143 -4.25 -4.10 -17.73
N ILE A 144 -3.38 -3.75 -18.69
CA ILE A 144 -3.43 -2.44 -19.37
C ILE A 144 -4.78 -2.24 -20.06
N THR A 145 -5.26 -3.24 -20.81
CA THR A 145 -6.55 -3.13 -21.52
C THR A 145 -7.74 -3.02 -20.57
N ASP A 146 -7.72 -3.78 -19.48
CA ASP A 146 -8.78 -3.74 -18.47
C ASP A 146 -8.82 -2.36 -17.77
N LEU A 147 -7.65 -1.82 -17.42
CA LEU A 147 -7.52 -0.48 -16.82
C LEU A 147 -7.91 0.63 -17.81
N ASP A 148 -7.56 0.53 -19.10
CA ASP A 148 -7.97 1.51 -20.11
C ASP A 148 -9.50 1.53 -20.25
N GLN A 149 -10.13 0.35 -20.30
CA GLN A 149 -11.58 0.25 -20.34
C GLN A 149 -12.23 0.84 -19.08
N GLU A 150 -11.68 0.56 -17.90
CA GLU A 150 -12.14 1.16 -16.65
C GLU A 150 -12.03 2.69 -16.68
N ILE A 151 -10.89 3.24 -17.11
CA ILE A 151 -10.68 4.68 -17.25
C ILE A 151 -11.74 5.29 -18.15
N ARG A 152 -11.97 4.70 -19.34
CA ARG A 152 -12.96 5.22 -20.29
C ARG A 152 -14.38 5.18 -19.72
N ASN A 153 -14.74 4.11 -19.03
CA ASN A 153 -16.04 3.97 -18.38
C ASN A 153 -16.23 5.02 -17.26
N LEU A 154 -15.24 5.15 -16.37
CA LEU A 154 -15.24 6.15 -15.31
C LEU A 154 -15.31 7.56 -15.90
N ASP A 155 -14.56 7.84 -16.97
CA ASP A 155 -14.58 9.14 -17.64
C ASP A 155 -15.97 9.45 -18.20
N LEU A 156 -16.58 8.51 -18.93
CA LEU A 156 -17.90 8.67 -19.53
C LEU A 156 -19.00 8.90 -18.49
N ILE A 157 -19.04 8.10 -17.43
CA ILE A 157 -20.10 8.17 -16.40
C ILE A 157 -20.00 9.47 -15.59
N THR A 158 -18.80 10.02 -15.42
CA THR A 158 -18.57 11.09 -14.44
C THR A 158 -18.47 12.49 -15.04
N LYS A 159 -18.42 12.62 -16.37
CA LYS A 159 -18.42 13.91 -17.10
C LYS A 159 -19.55 14.85 -16.71
N GLN A 160 -20.72 14.31 -16.36
CA GLN A 160 -21.90 15.09 -15.96
C GLN A 160 -22.14 15.09 -14.44
N SER A 161 -21.24 14.48 -13.67
CA SER A 161 -21.34 14.45 -12.21
C SER A 161 -20.94 15.79 -11.58
N ASN A 162 -21.21 15.96 -10.28
CA ASN A 162 -20.76 17.14 -9.55
C ASN A 162 -19.23 17.16 -9.41
N SER A 163 -18.65 18.34 -9.15
CA SER A 163 -17.19 18.54 -9.17
C SER A 163 -16.42 17.66 -8.17
N ILE A 164 -16.99 17.31 -7.01
CA ILE A 164 -16.35 16.36 -6.07
C ILE A 164 -16.37 14.94 -6.64
N THR A 165 -17.51 14.48 -7.13
CA THR A 165 -17.60 13.15 -7.73
C THR A 165 -16.67 13.03 -8.93
N ARG A 166 -16.58 14.06 -9.77
CA ARG A 166 -15.62 14.10 -10.88
C ARG A 166 -14.17 14.10 -10.37
N LEU A 167 -13.84 14.91 -9.37
CA LEU A 167 -12.50 14.94 -8.77
C LEU A 167 -12.07 13.57 -8.24
N ASN A 168 -12.93 12.89 -7.49
CA ASN A 168 -12.62 11.57 -6.92
C ASN A 168 -12.39 10.52 -8.00
N ASN A 169 -13.23 10.51 -9.04
CA ASN A 169 -13.06 9.57 -10.14
C ASN A 169 -11.82 9.89 -10.97
N LEU A 170 -11.49 11.18 -11.17
CA LEU A 170 -10.24 11.57 -11.80
C LEU A 170 -9.01 11.18 -10.95
N ALA A 171 -9.11 11.17 -9.62
CA ALA A 171 -8.05 10.65 -8.75
C ALA A 171 -7.84 9.14 -8.95
N LYS A 172 -8.92 8.35 -9.05
CA LYS A 172 -8.85 6.93 -9.39
C LYS A 172 -8.25 6.70 -10.77
N ILE A 173 -8.74 7.44 -11.77
CA ILE A 173 -8.21 7.42 -13.15
C ILE A 173 -6.72 7.74 -13.15
N LYS A 174 -6.25 8.74 -12.38
CA LYS A 174 -4.83 9.09 -12.27
C LYS A 174 -3.99 7.91 -11.77
N ASN A 175 -4.49 7.16 -10.78
CA ASN A 175 -3.81 5.96 -10.28
C ASN A 175 -3.74 4.88 -11.36
N ASN A 176 -4.85 4.60 -12.06
CA ASN A 176 -4.90 3.64 -13.16
C ASN A 176 -3.96 4.03 -14.31
N ILE A 177 -3.89 5.32 -14.68
CA ILE A 177 -2.94 5.85 -15.68
C ILE A 177 -1.50 5.60 -15.24
N THR A 178 -1.19 5.78 -13.95
CA THR A 178 0.16 5.53 -13.41
C THR A 178 0.54 4.06 -13.55
N GLU A 179 -0.39 3.16 -13.26
CA GLU A 179 -0.19 1.72 -13.44
C GLU A 179 -0.04 1.33 -14.92
N ILE A 180 -0.87 1.89 -15.82
CA ILE A 180 -0.73 1.69 -17.27
C ILE A 180 0.64 2.15 -17.75
N LYS A 181 1.11 3.33 -17.34
CA LYS A 181 2.44 3.86 -17.71
C LYS A 181 3.55 2.91 -17.27
N LYS A 182 3.47 2.44 -16.02
CA LYS A 182 4.42 1.48 -15.44
C LYS A 182 4.48 0.19 -16.28
N LEU A 183 3.33 -0.44 -16.53
CA LEU A 183 3.26 -1.70 -17.27
C LEU A 183 3.62 -1.52 -18.75
N SER A 184 3.23 -0.40 -19.36
CA SER A 184 3.51 -0.11 -20.77
C SER A 184 5.00 0.02 -21.04
N ASN A 185 5.77 0.55 -20.08
CA ASN A 185 7.23 0.60 -20.19
C ASN A 185 7.88 -0.80 -20.17
N ILE A 186 7.26 -1.77 -19.48
CA ILE A 186 7.73 -3.16 -19.40
C ILE A 186 7.51 -3.87 -20.74
N VAL A 187 6.30 -3.77 -21.29
CA VAL A 187 5.89 -4.51 -22.49
C VAL A 187 6.03 -3.69 -23.79
N LYS A 188 6.51 -2.45 -23.71
CA LYS A 188 6.57 -1.48 -24.83
C LYS A 188 5.21 -1.28 -25.52
N TYR A 189 4.15 -1.23 -24.73
CA TYR A 189 2.79 -1.02 -25.23
C TYR A 189 2.56 0.47 -25.52
N ASP A 190 1.99 0.78 -26.68
CA ASP A 190 1.62 2.15 -27.04
C ASP A 190 0.20 2.46 -26.55
N TYR A 191 0.11 3.33 -25.54
CA TYR A 191 -1.15 3.76 -24.95
C TYR A 191 -1.45 5.22 -25.35
N ASP A 192 -2.71 5.63 -25.21
CA ASP A 192 -3.19 6.96 -25.62
C ASP A 192 -2.69 8.08 -24.67
N LYS A 193 -1.43 8.48 -24.86
CA LYS A 193 -0.73 9.52 -24.07
C LYS A 193 -1.48 10.85 -24.08
N ILE A 194 -2.09 11.21 -25.21
CA ILE A 194 -2.81 12.48 -25.39
C ILE A 194 -4.07 12.47 -24.53
N TYR A 195 -4.87 11.42 -24.62
CA TYR A 195 -6.09 11.29 -23.82
C TYR A 195 -5.80 11.29 -22.31
N TYR A 196 -4.78 10.55 -21.85
CA TYR A 196 -4.43 10.51 -20.43
C TYR A 196 -3.87 11.84 -19.90
N SER A 197 -3.10 12.56 -20.72
CA SER A 197 -2.60 13.90 -20.35
C SER A 197 -3.75 14.89 -20.18
N LYS A 198 -4.77 14.80 -21.04
CA LYS A 198 -5.99 15.61 -20.91
C LYS A 198 -6.71 15.35 -19.59
N LEU A 199 -6.87 14.08 -19.18
CA LEU A 199 -7.52 13.72 -17.91
C LEU A 199 -6.71 14.19 -16.69
N ALA A 200 -5.38 14.10 -16.76
CA ALA A 200 -4.50 14.61 -15.70
C ALA A 200 -4.61 16.14 -15.55
N ASN A 201 -4.66 16.88 -16.66
CA ASN A 201 -4.85 18.32 -16.65
C ASN A 201 -6.24 18.71 -16.13
N GLU A 202 -7.27 17.95 -16.48
CA GLU A 202 -8.62 18.16 -15.96
C GLU A 202 -8.69 17.95 -14.45
N TYR A 203 -7.99 16.95 -13.91
CA TYR A 203 -7.88 16.73 -12.46
C TYR A 203 -7.33 17.96 -11.74
N LEU A 204 -6.24 18.53 -12.25
CA LEU A 204 -5.62 19.75 -11.70
C LEU A 204 -6.58 20.93 -11.79
N ALA A 205 -7.19 21.16 -12.96
CA ALA A 205 -8.12 22.26 -13.17
C ALA A 205 -9.34 22.18 -12.25
N ILE A 206 -9.90 20.99 -12.01
CA ILE A 206 -11.03 20.81 -11.09
C ILE A 206 -10.58 21.02 -9.64
N LYS A 207 -9.43 20.46 -9.25
CA LYS A 207 -8.88 20.62 -7.88
C LYS A 207 -8.67 22.09 -7.54
N GLU A 208 -8.13 22.87 -8.46
CA GLU A 208 -7.88 24.31 -8.28
C GLU A 208 -9.15 25.16 -8.25
N ASN A 209 -10.23 24.69 -8.86
CA ASN A 209 -11.49 25.44 -8.97
C ASN A 209 -12.52 25.09 -7.89
N ILE A 210 -12.32 23.99 -7.14
CA ILE A 210 -13.20 23.64 -6.04
C ILE A 210 -12.93 24.55 -4.85
N GLU A 211 -14.01 25.11 -4.30
CA GLU A 211 -13.97 25.94 -3.09
C GLU A 211 -14.90 25.38 -2.02
N PHE A 212 -14.48 25.41 -0.76
CA PHE A 212 -15.29 24.98 0.37
C PHE A 212 -15.89 26.16 1.10
N TYR A 213 -17.21 26.18 1.21
CA TYR A 213 -17.93 27.06 2.14
C TYR A 213 -18.27 26.27 3.40
N ILE A 214 -17.81 26.74 4.56
CA ILE A 214 -17.95 26.01 5.83
C ILE A 214 -18.84 26.80 6.79
N TYR A 215 -19.93 26.16 7.17
CA TYR A 215 -20.83 26.61 8.23
C TYR A 215 -20.71 25.67 9.44
N SER A 216 -20.67 26.25 10.63
CA SER A 216 -20.66 25.51 11.90
C SER A 216 -21.41 26.30 12.95
N ASP A 217 -22.12 25.61 13.84
CA ASP A 217 -22.70 26.19 15.04
C ASP A 217 -21.65 26.52 16.11
N ILE A 218 -20.49 25.83 16.08
CA ILE A 218 -19.33 26.11 16.94
C ILE A 218 -18.12 26.52 16.09
N THR A 219 -17.61 27.73 16.35
CA THR A 219 -16.48 28.34 15.61
C THR A 219 -15.20 27.51 15.65
N ASP A 220 -14.89 26.89 16.79
CA ASP A 220 -13.65 26.10 16.98
C ASP A 220 -13.58 24.93 15.96
N PHE A 221 -14.69 24.22 15.75
CA PHE A 221 -14.74 23.13 14.77
C PHE A 221 -14.65 23.62 13.32
N LYS A 222 -15.25 24.77 13.01
CA LYS A 222 -15.07 25.41 11.69
C LYS A 222 -13.60 25.71 11.43
N GLN A 223 -12.92 26.34 12.39
CA GLN A 223 -11.51 26.72 12.25
C GLN A 223 -10.61 25.49 12.04
N LEU A 224 -10.86 24.39 12.77
CA LEU A 224 -10.13 23.14 12.57
C LEU A 224 -10.33 22.57 11.16
N ILE A 225 -11.57 22.45 10.69
CA ILE A 225 -11.85 21.94 9.33
C ILE A 225 -11.24 22.86 8.26
N THR A 226 -11.32 24.18 8.44
CA THR A 226 -10.67 25.16 7.57
C THR A 226 -9.15 24.97 7.53
N LYS A 227 -8.50 24.81 8.69
CA LYS A 227 -7.05 24.56 8.79
C LYS A 227 -6.65 23.32 8.01
N PHE A 228 -7.34 22.20 8.21
CA PHE A 228 -7.04 20.94 7.52
C PHE A 228 -7.27 21.01 6.01
N LEU A 229 -8.35 21.65 5.56
CA LEU A 229 -8.60 21.83 4.12
C LEU A 229 -7.55 22.73 3.45
N ASN A 230 -7.12 23.79 4.13
CA ASN A 230 -6.02 24.64 3.66
C ASN A 230 -4.69 23.88 3.55
N GLN A 231 -4.38 23.00 4.52
CA GLN A 231 -3.19 22.13 4.45
C GLN A 231 -3.20 21.20 3.23
N GLN A 232 -4.39 20.86 2.74
CA GLN A 232 -4.59 20.04 1.53
C GLN A 232 -4.70 20.89 0.24
N ASN A 233 -4.38 22.18 0.31
CA ASN A 233 -4.42 23.16 -0.78
C ASN A 233 -5.82 23.39 -1.39
N PHE A 234 -6.89 23.19 -0.60
CA PHE A 234 -8.24 23.56 -1.04
C PHE A 234 -8.56 25.01 -0.71
N LYS A 235 -9.25 25.69 -1.61
CA LYS A 235 -9.71 27.07 -1.42
C LYS A 235 -10.89 27.11 -0.46
N ILE A 236 -10.94 28.12 0.40
CA ILE A 236 -12.04 28.34 1.36
C ILE A 236 -12.81 29.59 0.94
N ALA A 237 -14.08 29.41 0.60
CA ALA A 237 -14.96 30.50 0.23
C ALA A 237 -15.44 31.26 1.47
N ARG A 238 -15.38 32.59 1.42
CA ARG A 238 -15.88 33.47 2.49
C ARG A 238 -17.40 33.42 2.59
N ASN A 239 -18.07 33.37 1.45
CA ASN A 239 -19.53 33.46 1.33
C ASN A 239 -20.10 32.33 0.49
N ARG A 240 -21.35 31.96 0.80
CA ARG A 240 -22.13 31.04 -0.01
C ARG A 240 -22.42 31.67 -1.38
N SER A 241 -22.01 30.99 -2.44
CA SER A 241 -22.14 31.47 -3.82
C SER A 241 -23.54 31.19 -4.35
N LYS A 242 -24.21 32.23 -4.85
CA LYS A 242 -25.49 32.07 -5.57
C LYS A 242 -25.29 31.70 -7.05
N LYS A 243 -24.14 32.07 -7.63
CA LYS A 243 -23.85 31.95 -9.08
C LYS A 243 -22.99 30.73 -9.43
N ASN A 244 -22.07 30.31 -8.57
CA ASN A 244 -21.06 29.28 -8.88
C ASN A 244 -21.25 27.99 -8.06
N LYS A 245 -22.52 27.54 -7.97
CA LYS A 245 -22.90 26.46 -7.05
C LYS A 245 -22.30 25.08 -7.40
N ARG A 246 -21.93 24.84 -8.67
CA ARG A 246 -21.34 23.56 -9.11
C ARG A 246 -19.95 23.30 -8.51
N ASN A 247 -19.15 24.36 -8.36
CA ASN A 247 -17.77 24.25 -7.87
C ASN A 247 -17.61 24.62 -6.40
N GLN A 248 -18.65 25.16 -5.77
CA GLN A 248 -18.65 25.41 -4.33
C GLN A 248 -19.27 24.24 -3.59
N ILE A 249 -18.52 23.72 -2.62
CA ILE A 249 -18.94 22.63 -1.75
C ILE A 249 -19.28 23.19 -0.38
N GLU A 250 -20.46 22.86 0.10
CA GLU A 250 -20.96 23.30 1.39
C GLU A 250 -20.71 22.23 2.44
N VAL A 251 -19.95 22.59 3.47
CA VAL A 251 -19.71 21.77 4.66
C VAL A 251 -20.52 22.36 5.80
N THR A 252 -21.51 21.60 6.27
CA THR A 252 -22.35 21.96 7.41
C THR A 252 -21.95 21.12 8.62
N ILE A 253 -21.48 21.76 9.67
CA ILE A 253 -21.11 21.15 10.94
C ILE A 253 -22.19 21.50 11.96
N LYS A 254 -22.89 20.48 12.47
CA LYS A 254 -23.86 20.62 13.55
C LYS A 254 -23.41 19.81 14.74
N THR A 255 -23.50 20.38 15.91
CA THR A 255 -23.05 19.76 17.14
C THR A 255 -24.19 19.66 18.14
N SER A 256 -24.26 18.52 18.81
CA SER A 256 -24.98 18.41 20.07
C SER A 256 -23.99 17.97 21.13
N ASN A 257 -24.23 18.40 22.38
CA ASN A 257 -23.39 17.97 23.49
C ASN A 257 -24.22 17.57 24.70
N ILE A 258 -23.63 16.66 25.47
CA ILE A 258 -24.09 16.28 26.80
C ILE A 258 -22.97 16.64 27.76
N TYR A 259 -23.31 17.37 28.81
CA TYR A 259 -22.39 17.76 29.86
C TYR A 259 -22.79 17.08 31.17
N ASN A 260 -21.80 16.46 31.83
CA ASN A 260 -21.96 15.81 33.12
C ASN A 260 -20.86 16.28 34.08
N TYR A 261 -21.15 16.28 35.38
CA TYR A 261 -20.15 16.45 36.43
C TYR A 261 -20.17 15.21 37.32
N ILE A 262 -19.13 14.38 37.24
CA ILE A 262 -19.06 13.06 37.89
C ILE A 262 -17.68 12.90 38.51
N TYR A 263 -17.59 12.44 39.76
CA TYR A 263 -16.32 12.20 40.47
C TYR A 263 -15.35 13.40 40.40
N ASN A 264 -15.87 14.59 40.70
CA ASN A 264 -15.15 15.87 40.64
C ASN A 264 -14.56 16.21 39.26
N ASN A 265 -15.05 15.59 38.18
CA ASN A 265 -14.66 15.88 36.82
C ASN A 265 -15.82 16.44 36.00
N HIS A 266 -15.54 17.52 35.28
CA HIS A 266 -16.37 18.02 34.19
C HIS A 266 -16.14 17.13 32.96
N ILE A 267 -17.20 16.53 32.43
CA ILE A 267 -17.16 15.67 31.23
C ILE A 267 -18.11 16.26 30.19
N ILE A 268 -17.63 16.42 28.97
CA ILE A 268 -18.45 16.85 27.82
C ILE A 268 -18.29 15.87 26.67
N ASN A 269 -19.42 15.39 26.17
CA ASN A 269 -19.49 14.50 25.02
C ASN A 269 -20.11 15.29 23.86
N TYR A 270 -19.35 15.53 22.81
CA TYR A 270 -19.86 16.11 21.57
C TYR A 270 -20.21 15.02 20.57
N LYS A 271 -21.39 15.14 19.97
CA LYS A 271 -21.78 14.46 18.74
C LYS A 271 -21.75 15.49 17.61
N ILE A 272 -20.81 15.33 16.70
CA ILE A 272 -20.51 16.27 15.62
C ILE A 272 -20.97 15.65 14.30
N ALA A 273 -22.05 16.18 13.73
CA ALA A 273 -22.53 15.79 12.42
C ALA A 273 -21.96 16.71 11.35
N ILE A 274 -21.20 16.15 10.41
CA ILE A 274 -20.57 16.87 9.30
C ILE A 274 -21.27 16.42 8.02
N THR A 275 -22.05 17.32 7.44
CA THR A 275 -22.76 17.09 6.18
C THR A 275 -22.06 17.82 5.04
N LEU A 276 -21.83 17.11 3.95
CA LEU A 276 -21.35 17.68 2.71
C LEU A 276 -22.50 17.82 1.72
N SER A 277 -22.58 18.94 1.03
CA SER A 277 -23.55 19.15 -0.04
C SER A 277 -22.99 19.99 -1.18
N ASN A 278 -23.50 19.74 -2.39
CA ASN A 278 -23.24 20.53 -3.59
C ASN A 278 -24.60 20.79 -4.27
N ASN A 279 -24.90 22.03 -4.64
CA ASN A 279 -26.19 22.39 -5.23
C ASN A 279 -27.42 21.94 -4.40
N ASN A 280 -27.35 22.00 -3.06
CA ASN A 280 -28.35 21.45 -2.12
C ASN A 280 -28.52 19.92 -2.14
N ASN A 281 -27.79 19.19 -3.00
CA ASN A 281 -27.75 17.74 -2.96
C ASN A 281 -26.74 17.29 -1.91
N LYS A 282 -27.21 16.49 -0.95
CA LYS A 282 -26.37 15.90 0.09
C LYS A 282 -25.45 14.85 -0.53
N LEU A 283 -24.14 15.06 -0.40
CA LEU A 283 -23.10 14.16 -0.92
C LEU A 283 -22.66 13.15 0.14
N SER A 284 -22.55 13.58 1.40
CA SER A 284 -22.16 12.70 2.50
C SER A 284 -22.66 13.25 3.85
N ASN A 285 -22.70 12.39 4.87
CA ASN A 285 -22.92 12.79 6.24
C ASN A 285 -22.24 11.84 7.21
N ASN A 286 -21.28 12.38 7.94
CA ASN A 286 -20.46 11.64 8.88
C ASN A 286 -20.69 12.16 10.29
N ILE A 287 -20.68 11.25 11.26
CA ILE A 287 -20.86 11.57 12.67
C ILE A 287 -19.58 11.20 13.40
N ILE A 288 -18.99 12.17 14.09
CA ILE A 288 -17.87 11.94 14.99
C ILE A 288 -18.34 12.21 16.41
N ASN A 289 -18.06 11.27 17.30
CA ASN A 289 -18.20 11.49 18.73
C ASN A 289 -16.83 11.81 19.32
N VAL A 290 -16.75 12.84 20.16
CA VAL A 290 -15.54 13.19 20.92
C VAL A 290 -15.92 13.53 22.35
N THR A 291 -15.00 13.25 23.27
CA THR A 291 -15.17 13.38 24.72
C THR A 291 -14.03 14.21 25.29
N GLY A 292 -14.36 15.17 26.13
CA GLY A 292 -13.36 15.92 26.88
C GLY A 292 -13.66 15.84 28.36
N SER A 293 -12.63 15.74 29.18
CA SER A 293 -12.75 15.75 30.63
C SER A 293 -11.77 16.72 31.28
N SER A 294 -12.16 17.31 32.40
CA SER A 294 -11.28 18.16 33.22
C SER A 294 -11.77 18.25 34.66
N PRO A 295 -10.89 18.13 35.67
CA PRO A 295 -11.26 18.36 37.07
C PRO A 295 -11.47 19.84 37.40
N ILE A 296 -11.01 20.75 36.53
CA ILE A 296 -10.92 22.18 36.84
C ILE A 296 -12.16 22.93 36.36
N SER A 297 -12.56 22.75 35.10
CA SER A 297 -13.72 23.47 34.55
C SER A 297 -14.33 22.82 33.32
N LYS A 298 -15.61 23.12 33.08
CA LYS A 298 -16.32 22.79 31.83
C LYS A 298 -15.61 23.31 30.59
N ASN A 299 -14.99 24.49 30.65
CA ASN A 299 -14.29 25.09 29.50
C ASN A 299 -13.03 24.30 29.13
N LEU A 300 -12.30 23.79 30.12
CA LEU A 300 -11.15 22.93 29.87
C LEU A 300 -11.57 21.56 29.34
N ALA A 301 -12.68 21.00 29.85
CA ALA A 301 -13.27 19.80 29.25
C ALA A 301 -13.66 20.03 27.78
N LYS A 302 -14.27 21.19 27.45
CA LYS A 302 -14.57 21.56 26.05
C LYS A 302 -13.31 21.61 25.18
N ARG A 303 -12.23 22.25 25.65
CA ARG A 303 -10.95 22.30 24.92
C ARG A 303 -10.35 20.91 24.70
N ALA A 304 -10.44 20.03 25.70
CA ALA A 304 -9.99 18.64 25.57
C ALA A 304 -10.79 17.89 24.48
N ALA A 305 -12.11 18.07 24.42
CA ALA A 305 -12.93 17.46 23.37
C ALA A 305 -12.60 18.00 21.97
N ILE A 306 -12.33 19.31 21.85
CA ILE A 306 -11.86 19.93 20.60
C ILE A 306 -10.50 19.37 20.18
N TYR A 307 -9.59 19.17 21.13
CA TYR A 307 -8.30 18.57 20.86
C TYR A 307 -8.43 17.11 20.39
N GLU A 308 -9.31 16.31 21.01
CA GLU A 308 -9.60 14.95 20.52
C GLU A 308 -10.15 14.98 19.08
N PHE A 309 -11.04 15.92 18.78
CA PHE A 309 -11.52 16.12 17.42
C PHE A 309 -10.39 16.46 16.45
N GLU A 310 -9.48 17.37 16.81
CA GLU A 310 -8.28 17.67 16.02
C GLU A 310 -7.42 16.41 15.78
N GLN A 311 -7.22 15.57 16.80
CA GLN A 311 -6.48 14.31 16.63
C GLN A 311 -7.14 13.37 15.64
N LYS A 312 -8.48 13.26 15.68
CA LYS A 312 -9.23 12.42 14.73
C LYS A 312 -9.16 12.94 13.30
N LEU A 313 -8.95 14.24 13.10
CA LEU A 313 -8.86 14.85 11.78
C LEU A 313 -7.47 14.78 11.13
N LYS A 314 -6.42 14.34 11.85
CA LYS A 314 -5.05 14.26 11.32
C LYS A 314 -4.93 13.32 10.11
N GLY A 315 -3.96 13.62 9.25
CA GLY A 315 -3.67 12.86 8.03
C GLY A 315 -4.78 13.00 6.98
N ASP A 316 -5.04 11.92 6.23
CA ASP A 316 -6.04 11.91 5.15
C ASP A 316 -7.47 11.67 5.66
N TYR A 317 -7.68 11.62 6.97
CA TYR A 317 -8.99 11.31 7.54
C TYR A 317 -10.03 12.39 7.20
N ILE A 318 -9.63 13.67 7.19
CA ILE A 318 -10.53 14.75 6.77
C ILE A 318 -11.04 14.56 5.34
N LEU A 319 -10.17 14.09 4.44
CA LEU A 319 -10.52 13.87 3.04
C LEU A 319 -11.51 12.70 2.94
N LYS A 320 -11.22 11.58 3.61
CA LYS A 320 -12.16 10.44 3.72
C LYS A 320 -13.52 10.85 4.31
N LEU A 321 -13.51 11.67 5.36
CA LEU A 321 -14.71 12.15 6.01
C LEU A 321 -15.52 13.09 5.10
N LEU A 322 -14.85 13.89 4.29
CA LEU A 322 -15.49 14.74 3.29
C LEU A 322 -15.76 13.97 1.99
N ASN A 323 -15.52 12.66 1.94
CA ASN A 323 -15.65 11.85 0.74
C ASN A 323 -14.92 12.50 -0.45
N ILE A 324 -13.70 13.00 -0.19
CA ILE A 324 -12.76 13.50 -1.18
C ILE A 324 -11.60 12.49 -1.11
N MET A 325 -11.33 11.79 -2.21
CA MET A 325 -10.36 10.66 -2.33
C MET A 325 -10.86 9.32 -1.78
#